data_AF-A0A099J412-F1
#
_entry.id   AF-A0A099J412-F1
#
_cell.length_a   1.000
_cell.length_b   1.000
_cell.length_c   1.000
_cell.angle_alpha   90.00
_cell.angle_beta   90.00
_cell.angle_gamma   90.00
#
_symmetry.space_group_name_H-M   'P 1'
#
loop_
_entity.id
_entity.type
_entity.pdbx_description
1 polymer ?
#
loop_
_entity_poly.entity_id
_entity_poly.type
_entity_poly.pdbx_seq_one_letter_code
_entity_poly.pdbx_strand_id
1 'polypeptide(L)'
;MTELLIGYACLSTNEQDLTAQQNALERLGVRPNLIYTDHGLTGTNRARPGLREALAACRGGDTLVVAKLDRLARSLRDAKDIIDELTAKDVKLSIGGSVHDPNDPVGRLLFNVLAMVAEFESDLIRTRTKEGMQVAKAKGRLLGKQPKLSHTQQRHLIELHDAGTHSAGEIAELFNVARSTVY
;
A
#
# COMPACT_ATOMS: atom_id res chain seq x y z
N MET A 1 7.66 18.74 -29.26
CA MET A 1 7.46 19.09 -27.84
C MET A 1 8.70 18.68 -27.09
N THR A 2 9.12 19.44 -26.09
CA THR A 2 10.29 19.13 -25.25
C THR A 2 9.93 17.95 -24.36
N GLU A 3 10.69 16.85 -24.44
CA GLU A 3 10.55 15.69 -23.56
C GLU A 3 10.89 16.12 -22.11
N LEU A 4 9.92 16.00 -21.20
CA LEU A 4 10.13 16.30 -19.79
C LEU A 4 10.35 15.01 -18.99
N LEU A 5 11.24 15.11 -18.00
CA LEU A 5 11.44 14.08 -16.98
C LEU A 5 10.64 14.48 -15.73
N ILE A 6 9.66 13.65 -15.36
CA ILE A 6 8.84 13.82 -14.15
C ILE A 6 9.31 12.78 -13.14
N GLY A 7 9.73 13.20 -11.94
CA GLY A 7 10.20 12.28 -10.90
C GLY A 7 9.11 11.88 -9.93
N TYR A 8 9.12 10.63 -9.48
CA TYR A 8 8.31 10.19 -8.36
C TYR A 8 9.13 9.42 -7.33
N ALA A 9 8.91 9.72 -6.04
CA ALA A 9 9.51 9.04 -4.90
C ALA A 9 8.47 8.74 -3.80
N CYS A 10 8.54 7.53 -3.23
CA CYS A 10 7.62 7.06 -2.19
C CYS A 10 8.39 6.64 -0.94
N LEU A 11 7.91 7.09 0.22
CA LEU A 11 8.61 6.93 1.50
C LEU A 11 7.89 6.02 2.48
N SER A 12 8.68 5.19 3.17
CA SER A 12 8.40 4.75 4.54
C SER A 12 8.91 5.79 5.55
N THR A 13 8.54 5.67 6.82
CA THR A 13 8.70 6.61 7.95
C THR A 13 10.08 7.25 8.24
N ASN A 14 11.11 7.08 7.42
CA ASN A 14 12.49 7.56 7.70
C ASN A 14 12.92 8.68 6.72
N GLU A 15 13.26 9.86 7.26
CA GLU A 15 13.62 11.06 6.48
C GLU A 15 14.96 10.92 5.72
N GLN A 16 15.88 10.09 6.20
CA GLN A 16 17.16 9.85 5.52
C GLN A 16 17.01 9.17 4.14
N ASP A 17 15.92 8.41 3.93
CA ASP A 17 15.62 7.74 2.65
C ASP A 17 15.15 8.76 1.57
N LEU A 18 14.57 9.90 1.99
CA LEU A 18 14.05 10.92 1.07
C LEU A 18 15.17 11.62 0.30
N THR A 19 16.17 12.12 1.02
CA THR A 19 17.29 12.83 0.41
C THR A 19 18.04 11.90 -0.55
N ALA A 20 18.17 10.61 -0.21
CA ALA A 20 18.80 9.62 -1.07
C ALA A 20 18.02 9.38 -2.38
N GLN A 21 16.69 9.29 -2.31
CA GLN A 21 15.84 9.11 -3.49
C GLN A 21 15.77 10.36 -4.36
N GLN A 22 15.63 11.55 -3.77
CA GLN A 22 15.65 12.82 -4.51
C GLN A 22 16.98 13.00 -5.23
N ASN A 23 18.10 12.78 -4.54
CA ASN A 23 19.42 12.82 -5.16
C ASN A 23 19.56 11.79 -6.29
N ALA A 24 18.96 10.61 -6.16
CA ALA A 24 18.96 9.61 -7.22
C ALA A 24 18.18 10.09 -8.45
N LEU A 25 16.99 10.69 -8.26
CA LEU A 25 16.18 11.26 -9.35
C LEU A 25 16.88 12.45 -10.02
N GLU A 26 17.52 13.32 -9.24
CA GLU A 26 18.30 14.43 -9.78
C GLU A 26 19.48 13.96 -10.62
N ARG A 27 20.19 12.90 -10.18
CA ARG A 27 21.26 12.26 -10.98
C ARG A 27 20.73 11.62 -12.27
N LEU A 28 19.46 11.23 -12.30
CA LEU A 28 18.78 10.75 -13.51
C LEU A 28 18.28 11.90 -14.40
N GLY A 29 18.58 13.15 -14.06
CA GLY A 29 18.26 14.34 -14.87
C GLY A 29 16.89 14.96 -14.56
N VAL A 30 16.18 14.47 -13.54
CA VAL A 30 14.90 15.07 -13.13
C VAL A 30 15.17 16.40 -12.44
N ARG A 31 14.45 17.44 -12.85
CA ARG A 31 14.54 18.76 -12.19
C ARG A 31 13.86 18.69 -10.81
N PRO A 32 14.43 19.30 -9.75
CA PRO A 32 13.86 19.22 -8.39
C PRO A 32 12.40 19.67 -8.28
N ASN A 33 11.98 20.65 -9.09
CA ASN A 33 10.61 21.15 -9.12
C ASN A 33 9.60 20.23 -9.85
N LEU A 34 10.06 19.13 -10.45
CA LEU A 34 9.25 18.10 -11.10
C LEU A 34 9.34 16.76 -10.35
N ILE A 35 9.85 16.76 -9.12
CA ILE A 35 9.88 15.58 -8.25
C ILE A 35 8.65 15.64 -7.34
N TYR A 36 7.78 14.65 -7.48
CA TYR A 36 6.60 14.46 -6.64
C TYR A 36 6.88 13.38 -5.60
N THR A 37 6.45 13.61 -4.35
CA THR A 37 6.79 12.73 -3.23
C THR A 37 5.57 12.36 -2.40
N ASP A 38 5.52 11.10 -1.97
CA ASP A 38 4.54 10.62 -0.99
C ASP A 38 5.24 10.24 0.33
N HIS A 39 4.76 10.82 1.45
CA HIS A 39 5.33 10.64 2.80
C HIS A 39 4.55 9.62 3.63
N GLY A 40 5.27 8.81 4.42
CA GLY A 40 4.68 8.02 5.52
C GLY A 40 3.73 6.91 5.09
N LEU A 41 3.83 6.45 3.84
CA LEU A 41 2.93 5.42 3.35
C LEU A 41 3.45 4.02 3.71
N THR A 42 2.99 3.51 4.85
CA THR A 42 3.10 2.08 5.16
C THR A 42 2.26 1.28 4.17
N GLY A 43 2.67 0.04 3.88
CA GLY A 43 2.21 -0.80 2.76
C GLY A 43 0.69 -0.99 2.57
N THR A 44 -0.15 -0.52 3.48
CA THR A 44 -1.61 -0.57 3.43
C THR A 44 -2.31 0.72 2.97
N ASN A 45 -1.67 1.90 3.01
CA ASN A 45 -2.37 3.15 2.66
C ASN A 45 -2.42 3.37 1.13
N ARG A 46 -3.60 3.19 0.51
CA ARG A 46 -3.79 3.30 -0.95
C ARG A 46 -3.69 4.72 -1.50
N ALA A 47 -3.89 5.73 -0.67
CA ALA A 47 -3.85 7.12 -1.13
C ALA A 47 -2.39 7.55 -1.38
N ARG A 48 -2.04 7.72 -2.67
CA ARG A 48 -0.77 8.27 -3.15
C ARG A 48 -1.03 9.58 -3.90
N PRO A 49 -1.31 10.68 -3.17
CA PRO A 49 -1.52 11.98 -3.79
C PRO A 49 -0.32 12.41 -4.64
N GLY A 50 0.91 12.16 -4.20
CA GLY A 50 2.13 12.49 -4.95
C GLY A 50 2.23 11.73 -6.27
N LEU A 51 1.97 10.43 -6.28
CA LEU A 51 1.96 9.65 -7.53
C LEU A 51 0.89 10.17 -8.50
N ARG A 52 -0.31 10.46 -7.98
CA ARG A 52 -1.41 10.97 -8.79
C ARG A 52 -1.07 12.33 -9.41
N GLU A 53 -0.39 13.20 -8.67
CA GLU A 53 0.08 14.48 -9.18
C GLU A 53 1.16 14.32 -10.25
N ALA A 54 2.13 13.42 -10.04
CA ALA A 54 3.12 13.07 -11.06
C ALA A 54 2.46 12.55 -12.35
N LEU A 55 1.53 11.60 -12.24
CA LEU A 55 0.81 11.05 -13.39
C LEU A 55 -0.06 12.09 -14.10
N ALA A 56 -0.61 13.07 -13.36
CA ALA A 56 -1.36 14.18 -13.94
C ALA A 56 -0.46 15.23 -14.62
N ALA A 57 0.78 15.39 -14.16
CA ALA A 57 1.76 16.28 -14.76
C ALA A 57 2.34 15.75 -16.08
N CYS A 58 2.41 14.42 -16.23
CA CYS A 58 2.90 13.77 -17.45
C CYS A 58 1.97 14.00 -18.65
N ARG A 59 2.57 14.31 -19.80
CA ARG A 59 1.90 14.44 -21.11
C ARG A 59 2.54 13.49 -22.12
N GLY A 60 1.86 13.27 -23.25
CA GLY A 60 2.39 12.44 -24.32
C GLY A 60 3.78 12.89 -24.78
N GLY A 61 4.72 11.95 -24.82
CA GLY A 61 6.14 12.19 -25.11
C GLY A 61 7.02 12.44 -23.88
N ASP A 62 6.46 12.59 -22.68
CA ASP A 62 7.23 12.72 -21.44
C ASP A 62 7.72 11.36 -20.90
N THR A 63 8.61 11.39 -19.92
CA THR A 63 9.06 10.20 -19.19
C THR A 63 8.81 10.36 -17.68
N LEU A 64 8.07 9.42 -17.10
CA LEU A 64 8.02 9.26 -15.65
C LEU A 64 9.28 8.52 -15.18
N VAL A 65 10.01 9.09 -14.23
CA VAL A 65 11.28 8.59 -13.71
C VAL A 65 11.11 8.20 -12.25
N VAL A 66 11.52 6.97 -11.94
CA VAL A 66 11.59 6.45 -10.58
C VAL A 66 12.95 5.84 -10.32
N ALA A 67 13.46 6.00 -9.10
CA ALA A 67 14.76 5.44 -8.74
C ALA A 67 14.75 3.90 -8.76
N LYS A 68 13.63 3.29 -8.33
CA LYS A 68 13.42 1.83 -8.29
C LYS A 68 11.94 1.48 -8.43
N LEU A 69 11.65 0.28 -8.91
CA LEU A 69 10.28 -0.20 -9.13
C LEU A 69 9.47 -0.35 -7.82
N ASP A 70 10.10 -0.78 -6.72
CA ASP A 70 9.47 -0.92 -5.40
C ASP A 70 9.01 0.42 -4.80
N ARG A 71 9.50 1.54 -5.35
CA ARG A 71 9.09 2.90 -4.97
C ARG A 71 7.95 3.42 -5.81
N LEU A 72 7.73 2.87 -7.01
CA LEU A 72 6.59 3.17 -7.86
C LEU A 72 5.36 2.37 -7.45
N ALA A 73 5.54 1.05 -7.35
CA ALA A 73 4.45 0.10 -7.24
C ALA A 73 4.60 -0.83 -6.03
N ARG A 74 3.50 -1.09 -5.33
CA ARG A 74 3.48 -1.95 -4.13
C ARG A 74 3.12 -3.40 -4.41
N SER A 75 2.62 -3.66 -5.61
CA SER A 75 2.32 -4.97 -6.13
C SER A 75 2.47 -4.91 -7.63
N LEU A 76 2.50 -6.05 -8.28
CA LEU A 76 2.57 -6.06 -9.73
C LEU A 76 1.27 -5.68 -10.41
N ARG A 77 0.12 -5.97 -9.79
CA ARG A 77 -1.16 -5.42 -10.26
C ARG A 77 -1.09 -3.89 -10.28
N ASP A 78 -0.60 -3.32 -9.19
CA ASP A 78 -0.41 -1.88 -9.07
C ASP A 78 0.60 -1.33 -10.11
N ALA A 79 1.70 -2.05 -10.35
CA ALA A 79 2.65 -1.71 -11.39
C ALA A 79 1.98 -1.72 -12.78
N LYS A 80 1.20 -2.77 -13.08
CA LYS A 80 0.47 -2.92 -14.34
C LYS A 80 -0.53 -1.77 -14.53
N ASP A 81 -1.34 -1.45 -13.52
CA ASP A 81 -2.33 -0.38 -13.61
C ASP A 81 -1.65 0.98 -13.90
N ILE A 82 -0.51 1.27 -13.26
CA ILE A 82 0.29 2.46 -13.53
C ILE A 82 0.84 2.45 -14.97
N ILE A 83 1.38 1.31 -15.41
CA ILE A 83 1.93 1.16 -16.77
C ILE A 83 0.83 1.33 -17.83
N ASP A 84 -0.35 0.77 -17.61
CA ASP A 84 -1.49 0.92 -18.52
C ASP A 84 -1.91 2.39 -18.64
N GLU A 85 -1.91 3.13 -17.52
CA GLU A 85 -2.19 4.57 -17.52
C GLU A 85 -1.13 5.38 -18.28
N LEU A 86 0.15 5.09 -18.06
CA LEU A 86 1.26 5.73 -18.77
C LEU A 86 1.21 5.43 -20.27
N THR A 87 0.91 4.18 -20.63
CA THR A 87 0.75 3.72 -22.01
C THR A 87 -0.39 4.46 -22.70
N ALA A 88 -1.54 4.60 -22.03
CA ALA A 88 -2.69 5.32 -22.57
C ALA A 88 -2.40 6.82 -22.80
N LYS A 89 -1.46 7.39 -22.05
CA LYS A 89 -1.01 8.78 -22.18
C LYS A 89 0.19 8.97 -23.11
N ASP A 90 0.73 7.90 -23.69
CA ASP A 90 1.98 7.92 -24.48
C ASP A 90 3.18 8.45 -23.68
N VAL A 91 3.29 8.03 -22.41
CA VAL A 91 4.35 8.42 -21.46
C VAL A 91 5.29 7.23 -21.26
N LYS A 92 6.60 7.47 -21.34
CA LYS A 92 7.62 6.45 -21.07
C LYS A 92 7.85 6.27 -19.58
N LEU A 93 8.35 5.10 -19.17
CA LEU A 93 8.71 4.83 -17.78
C LEU A 93 10.23 4.57 -17.67
N SER A 94 10.94 5.37 -16.89
CA SER A 94 12.35 5.16 -16.56
C SER A 94 12.51 4.64 -15.13
N ILE A 95 13.16 3.49 -14.99
CA ILE A 95 13.42 2.86 -13.69
C ILE A 95 14.94 2.78 -13.50
N GLY A 96 15.46 3.54 -12.54
CA GLY A 96 16.90 3.55 -12.25
C GLY A 96 17.77 3.94 -13.45
N GLY A 97 17.22 4.69 -14.40
CA GLY A 97 17.88 5.09 -15.65
C GLY A 97 17.64 4.17 -16.85
N SER A 98 16.99 3.01 -16.66
CA SER A 98 16.54 2.18 -17.78
C SER A 98 15.19 2.68 -18.27
N VAL A 99 15.16 3.21 -19.50
CA VAL A 99 13.93 3.70 -20.12
C VAL A 99 13.19 2.54 -20.76
N HIS A 100 11.91 2.42 -20.42
CA HIS A 100 11.00 1.46 -20.98
C HIS A 100 9.90 2.21 -21.73
N ASP A 101 9.93 2.06 -23.05
CA ASP A 101 8.92 2.63 -23.92
C ASP A 101 7.72 1.68 -24.00
N PRO A 102 6.51 2.12 -23.63
CA PRO A 102 5.32 1.29 -23.75
C PRO A 102 4.94 1.01 -25.21
N ASN A 103 5.54 1.64 -26.22
CA ASN A 103 5.34 1.31 -27.63
C ASN A 103 6.37 0.28 -28.15
N ASP A 104 7.39 -0.06 -27.35
CA ASP A 104 8.38 -1.08 -27.70
C ASP A 104 7.91 -2.49 -27.29
N PRO A 105 7.81 -3.45 -28.22
CA PRO A 105 7.45 -4.84 -27.91
C PRO A 105 8.34 -5.50 -26.87
N VAL A 106 9.64 -5.17 -26.83
CA VAL A 106 10.59 -5.75 -25.86
C VAL A 106 10.35 -5.18 -24.46
N GLY A 107 10.14 -3.85 -24.36
CA GLY A 107 9.70 -3.19 -23.13
C GLY A 107 8.42 -3.79 -22.56
N ARG A 108 7.38 -3.98 -23.39
CA ARG A 108 6.12 -4.62 -22.97
C ARG A 108 6.30 -6.04 -22.46
N LEU A 109 7.09 -6.86 -23.16
CA LEU A 109 7.34 -8.25 -22.76
C LEU A 109 8.02 -8.32 -21.40
N LEU A 110 9.06 -7.52 -21.17
CA LEU A 110 9.79 -7.49 -19.90
C LEU A 110 8.86 -7.11 -18.74
N PHE A 111 8.01 -6.10 -18.93
CA PHE A 111 7.01 -5.72 -17.92
C PHE A 111 6.02 -6.84 -17.62
N ASN A 112 5.49 -7.51 -18.64
CA ASN A 112 4.55 -8.61 -18.46
C ASN A 112 5.18 -9.80 -17.73
N VAL A 113 6.44 -10.12 -18.01
CA VAL A 113 7.17 -11.20 -17.33
C VAL A 113 7.41 -10.83 -15.87
N LEU A 114 7.89 -9.62 -15.59
CA LEU A 114 8.06 -9.14 -14.21
C LEU A 114 6.72 -9.13 -13.47
N ALA A 115 5.63 -8.73 -14.15
CA ALA A 115 4.26 -8.72 -13.64
C ALA A 115 3.69 -10.12 -13.35
N MET A 116 4.15 -11.15 -14.07
CA MET A 116 3.77 -12.54 -13.80
C MET A 116 4.55 -13.11 -12.62
N VAL A 117 5.85 -12.82 -12.53
CA VAL A 117 6.74 -13.41 -11.52
C VAL A 117 6.33 -13.05 -10.09
N ALA A 118 6.04 -11.80 -9.76
CA ALA A 118 5.62 -11.50 -8.38
C ALA A 118 4.11 -11.69 -8.11
N GLU A 119 3.25 -11.90 -9.13
CA GLU A 119 1.90 -12.46 -8.90
C GLU A 119 2.06 -13.87 -8.35
N PHE A 120 2.92 -14.66 -9.00
CA PHE A 120 3.32 -15.98 -8.53
C PHE A 120 3.94 -15.94 -7.12
N GLU A 121 4.87 -15.04 -6.82
CA GLU A 121 5.44 -14.92 -5.46
C GLU A 121 4.39 -14.55 -4.40
N SER A 122 3.50 -13.60 -4.72
CA SER A 122 2.43 -13.17 -3.83
C SER A 122 1.47 -14.31 -3.50
N ASP A 123 1.10 -15.09 -4.52
CA ASP A 123 0.24 -16.25 -4.35
C ASP A 123 0.93 -17.38 -3.58
N LEU A 124 2.24 -17.55 -3.75
CA LEU A 124 3.04 -18.49 -2.96
C LEU A 124 3.04 -18.10 -1.47
N ILE A 125 3.26 -16.81 -1.14
CA ILE A 125 3.21 -16.30 0.24
C ILE A 125 1.82 -16.49 0.84
N ARG A 126 0.75 -16.16 0.09
CA ARG A 126 -0.63 -16.35 0.54
C ARG A 126 -0.95 -17.82 0.80
N THR A 127 -0.50 -18.71 -0.08
CA THR A 127 -0.72 -20.15 0.04
C THR A 127 -0.05 -20.69 1.30
N ARG A 128 1.24 -20.41 1.50
CA ARG A 128 1.97 -20.79 2.73
C ARG A 128 1.34 -20.19 3.99
N THR A 129 0.88 -18.95 3.92
CA THR A 129 0.20 -18.31 5.06
C THR A 129 -1.10 -19.01 5.40
N LYS A 130 -1.91 -19.37 4.39
CA LYS A 130 -3.15 -20.14 4.58
C LYS A 130 -2.88 -21.52 5.16
N GLU A 131 -1.87 -22.23 4.64
CA GLU A 131 -1.44 -23.53 5.17
C GLU A 131 -0.97 -23.41 6.63
N GLY A 132 -0.13 -22.42 6.94
CA GLY A 132 0.33 -22.13 8.29
C GLY A 132 -0.82 -21.78 9.24
N MET A 133 -1.80 -21.00 8.77
CA MET A 133 -3.02 -20.70 9.53
C MET A 133 -3.87 -21.95 9.77
N GLN A 134 -4.03 -22.83 8.79
CA GLN A 134 -4.76 -24.09 8.98
C GLN A 134 -4.07 -24.97 10.03
N VAL A 135 -2.74 -25.09 9.98
CA VAL A 135 -1.96 -25.83 10.98
C VAL A 135 -2.10 -25.19 12.37
N ALA A 136 -2.02 -23.86 12.46
CA ALA A 136 -2.18 -23.15 13.73
C ALA A 136 -3.61 -23.26 14.29
N LYS A 137 -4.63 -23.27 13.43
CA LYS A 137 -6.04 -23.51 13.79
C LYS A 137 -6.22 -24.93 14.33
N ALA A 138 -5.69 -25.94 13.65
CA ALA A 138 -5.75 -27.33 14.08
C ALA A 138 -5.05 -27.54 15.44
N LYS A 139 -3.98 -26.77 15.72
CA LYS A 139 -3.27 -26.76 17.01
C LYS A 139 -3.92 -25.86 18.09
N GLY A 140 -5.09 -25.27 17.82
CA GLY A 140 -5.79 -24.39 18.76
C GLY A 140 -5.09 -23.06 19.08
N ARG A 141 -4.07 -22.66 18.30
CA ARG A 141 -3.25 -21.45 18.56
C ARG A 141 -3.81 -20.17 17.94
N LEU A 142 -4.74 -20.28 16.99
CA LEU A 142 -5.46 -19.11 16.46
C LEU A 142 -6.66 -18.80 17.36
N LEU A 143 -6.37 -18.18 18.50
CA LEU A 143 -7.40 -17.50 19.28
C LEU A 143 -7.55 -16.12 18.64
N GLY A 144 -8.74 -15.80 18.13
CA GLY A 144 -9.02 -14.49 17.55
C GLY A 144 -8.80 -13.34 18.53
N LYS A 145 -9.42 -12.19 18.28
CA LYS A 145 -9.38 -11.09 19.25
C LYS A 145 -9.92 -11.59 20.60
N GLN A 146 -9.08 -11.55 21.63
CA GLN A 146 -9.49 -11.95 22.98
C GLN A 146 -10.68 -11.09 23.43
N PRO A 147 -11.69 -11.66 24.11
CA PRO A 147 -12.78 -10.88 24.68
C PRO A 147 -12.22 -9.76 25.57
N LYS A 148 -12.78 -8.55 25.45
CA LYS A 148 -12.37 -7.40 26.29
C LYS A 148 -12.72 -7.61 27.77
N LEU A 149 -13.77 -8.38 28.04
CA LEU A 149 -14.29 -8.66 29.37
C LEU A 149 -13.99 -10.10 29.76
N SER A 150 -13.51 -10.31 30.98
CA SER A 150 -13.42 -11.64 31.58
C SER A 150 -14.81 -12.27 31.76
N HIS A 151 -14.88 -13.58 31.96
CA HIS A 151 -16.16 -14.25 32.27
C HIS A 151 -16.87 -13.67 33.50
N THR A 152 -16.11 -13.25 34.52
CA THR A 152 -16.68 -12.60 35.70
C THR A 152 -17.24 -11.22 35.39
N GLN A 153 -16.56 -10.43 34.57
CA GLN A 153 -17.04 -9.12 34.11
C GLN A 153 -18.27 -9.26 33.20
N GLN A 154 -18.29 -10.25 32.31
CA GLN A 154 -19.47 -10.53 31.47
C GLN A 154 -20.70 -10.88 32.31
N ARG A 155 -20.53 -11.75 33.31
CA ARG A 155 -21.63 -12.10 34.22
C ARG A 155 -22.14 -10.88 34.99
N HIS A 156 -21.23 -10.06 35.52
CA HIS A 156 -21.61 -8.85 36.26
C HIS A 156 -22.31 -7.82 35.36
N LEU A 157 -21.89 -7.71 34.10
CA LEU A 157 -22.53 -6.86 33.11
C LEU A 157 -23.98 -7.30 32.84
N ILE A 158 -24.20 -8.62 32.66
CA ILE A 158 -25.54 -9.19 32.44
C ILE A 158 -26.43 -8.94 33.66
N GLU A 159 -25.92 -9.16 34.88
CA GLU A 159 -26.66 -8.90 36.12
C GLU A 159 -27.11 -7.43 36.22
N LEU A 160 -26.23 -6.47 35.90
CA LEU A 160 -26.55 -5.03 35.92
C LEU A 160 -27.57 -4.65 34.84
N HIS A 161 -27.46 -5.25 33.66
CA HIS A 161 -28.40 -5.06 32.56
C HIS A 161 -29.80 -5.60 32.92
N ASP A 162 -29.87 -6.83 33.44
CA ASP A 162 -31.12 -7.51 33.79
C ASP A 162 -31.81 -6.87 35.00
N ALA A 163 -31.03 -6.28 35.92
CA ALA A 163 -31.58 -5.51 37.03
C ALA A 163 -32.30 -4.22 36.58
N GLY A 164 -32.07 -3.76 35.34
CA GLY A 164 -32.71 -2.56 34.78
C GLY A 164 -32.37 -1.25 35.50
N THR A 165 -31.33 -1.26 36.34
CA THR A 165 -30.93 -0.10 37.17
C THR A 165 -29.99 0.85 36.45
N HIS A 166 -29.33 0.40 35.38
CA HIS A 166 -28.38 1.16 34.59
C HIS A 166 -28.78 1.09 33.11
N SER A 167 -28.67 2.21 32.41
CA SER A 167 -28.80 2.26 30.97
C SER A 167 -27.62 1.56 30.28
N ALA A 168 -27.84 1.09 29.05
CA ALA A 168 -26.76 0.48 28.25
C ALA A 168 -25.55 1.41 28.03
N GLY A 169 -25.74 2.74 28.13
CA GLY A 169 -24.64 3.71 28.09
C GLY A 169 -23.80 3.70 29.36
N GLU A 170 -24.45 3.74 30.52
CA GLU A 170 -23.77 3.71 31.82
C GLU A 170 -23.03 2.40 32.04
N ILE A 171 -23.62 1.27 31.63
CA ILE A 171 -22.95 -0.04 31.66
C ILE A 171 -21.71 -0.04 30.75
N ALA A 172 -21.81 0.55 29.54
CA ALA A 172 -20.67 0.62 28.62
C ALA A 172 -19.49 1.40 29.23
N GLU A 173 -19.76 2.50 29.93
CA GLU A 173 -18.76 3.30 30.64
C GLU A 173 -18.14 2.53 31.81
N LEU A 174 -18.98 1.90 32.65
CA LEU A 174 -18.56 1.09 33.81
C LEU A 174 -17.57 -0.02 33.43
N PHE A 175 -17.79 -0.67 32.29
CA PHE A 175 -16.94 -1.76 31.80
C PHE A 175 -15.90 -1.32 30.76
N ASN A 176 -15.81 -0.02 30.44
CA ASN A 176 -14.93 0.53 29.42
C ASN A 176 -15.03 -0.19 28.06
N VAL A 177 -16.27 -0.45 27.62
CA VAL A 177 -16.59 -1.09 26.35
C VAL A 177 -17.48 -0.18 25.49
N ALA A 178 -17.63 -0.51 24.21
CA ALA A 178 -18.57 0.21 23.37
C ALA A 178 -20.00 -0.17 23.77
N ARG A 179 -20.97 0.73 23.60
CA ARG A 179 -22.40 0.43 23.82
C ARG A 179 -22.88 -0.78 23.01
N SER A 180 -22.30 -1.02 21.82
CA SER A 180 -22.56 -2.19 20.99
C SER A 180 -22.03 -3.52 21.55
N THR A 181 -21.20 -3.50 22.59
CA THR A 181 -20.73 -4.69 23.33
C THR A 181 -21.67 -5.05 24.49
N VAL A 182 -22.55 -4.13 24.88
CA VAL A 182 -23.53 -4.32 25.96
C VAL A 182 -24.82 -4.97 25.45
N TYR A 183 -25.24 -4.62 24.22
CA TYR A 183 -26.32 -5.32 23.49
C TYR A 183 -25.85 -6.67 22.96
#